data_AF-I6ASF5-F1
#
_entry.id   AF-I6ASF5-F1
#
_cell.length_a   1.000
_cell.length_b   1.000
_cell.length_c   1.000
_cell.angle_alpha   90.00
_cell.angle_beta   90.00
_cell.angle_gamma   90.00
#
_symmetry.space_group_name_H-M   'P 1'
#
loop_
_entity.id
_entity.type
_entity.pdbx_description
1 polymer ?
#
loop_
_entity_poly.entity_id
_entity_poly.type
_entity_poly.pdbx_seq_one_letter_code
_entity_poly.pdbx_strand_id
1 'polypeptide(L)' 'MQIMLDGPLETFVTEKVRSGRYVDAAEVVREALRMLERQYAVESPLLEAALLEGVRDEHVPYNAGTLDRVRQLADVL' A
#
# COMPACT_ATOMS: atom_id res chain seq x y z
N MET A 1 -24.92 -1.44 -8.83
CA MET A 1 -23.82 -0.92 -9.66
C MET A 1 -23.40 -2.02 -10.62
N GLN A 2 -23.27 -1.72 -11.91
CA GLN A 2 -22.79 -2.66 -12.91
C GLN A 2 -21.33 -2.32 -13.23
N ILE A 3 -20.48 -3.35 -13.26
CA ILE A 3 -19.04 -3.22 -13.51
C ILE A 3 -18.68 -4.21 -14.60
N MET A 4 -17.92 -3.75 -15.58
CA MET A 4 -17.40 -4.57 -16.67
C MET A 4 -15.95 -4.91 -16.32
N LEU A 5 -15.62 -6.20 -16.35
CA LEU A 5 -14.26 -6.68 -16.16
C LEU A 5 -13.67 -7.01 -17.53
N ASP A 6 -12.35 -6.93 -17.65
CA ASP A 6 -11.67 -7.44 -18.84
C ASP A 6 -11.54 -8.98 -18.75
N GLY A 7 -11.23 -9.62 -19.89
CA GLY A 7 -11.18 -11.08 -20.00
C GLY A 7 -10.31 -11.77 -18.93
N PRO A 8 -9.10 -11.27 -18.62
CA PRO A 8 -8.28 -11.82 -17.54
C PRO A 8 -8.96 -11.76 -16.16
N LEU A 9 -9.60 -10.63 -15.81
CA LEU A 9 -10.28 -10.47 -14.53
C LEU A 9 -11.57 -11.31 -14.46
N GLU A 10 -12.32 -11.43 -15.55
CA GLU A 10 -13.48 -12.33 -15.62
C GLU A 10 -13.07 -13.78 -15.37
N THR A 11 -11.97 -14.22 -15.99
CA THR A 11 -11.41 -15.57 -15.82
C THR A 11 -11.01 -15.80 -14.37
N PHE A 12 -10.26 -14.85 -13.79
CA PHE A 12 -9.84 -14.90 -12.39
C PHE A 12 -11.04 -15.01 -11.43
N VAL A 13 -12.06 -14.15 -11.58
CA VAL A 13 -13.25 -14.18 -10.72
C VAL A 13 -14.00 -15.51 -10.88
N THR A 14 -14.14 -16.00 -12.11
CA THR A 14 -14.79 -17.28 -12.40
C THR A 14 -14.08 -18.44 -11.72
N GLU A 15 -12.74 -18.49 -11.77
CA GLU A 15 -11.96 -19.52 -11.09
C GLU A 15 -12.10 -19.45 -9.57
N LYS A 16 -12.16 -18.24 -8.99
CA LYS A 16 -12.37 -18.06 -7.54
C LYS A 16 -13.74 -18.55 -7.10
N VAL A 17 -14.80 -18.28 -7.85
CA VAL A 17 -16.14 -18.82 -7.54
C VAL A 17 -16.16 -20.34 -7.70
N ARG A 18 -15.60 -20.88 -8.79
CA ARG A 18 -15.51 -22.33 -9.02
C ARG A 18 -14.74 -23.09 -7.95
N SER A 19 -13.81 -22.45 -7.27
CA SER A 19 -13.08 -23.04 -6.14
C SER A 19 -13.97 -23.34 -4.92
N GLY A 20 -15.21 -22.81 -4.90
CA GLY A 20 -16.14 -22.94 -3.78
C GLY A 20 -15.81 -22.02 -2.58
N ARG A 21 -14.74 -21.22 -2.67
CA ARG A 21 -14.36 -20.27 -1.62
C ARG A 21 -15.29 -19.05 -1.54
N TYR A 22 -15.92 -18.69 -2.65
CA TYR A 22 -16.80 -17.54 -2.75
C TYR A 22 -18.13 -17.97 -3.37
N VAL A 23 -19.22 -17.43 -2.85
CA VAL A 23 -20.59 -17.73 -3.27
C VAL A 23 -20.87 -17.16 -4.66
N ASP A 24 -20.35 -15.96 -4.93
CA ASP A 24 -20.56 -15.26 -6.19
C ASP A 24 -19.41 -14.32 -6.57
N ALA A 25 -19.49 -13.79 -7.79
CA ALA A 25 -18.53 -12.82 -8.30
C ALA A 25 -18.50 -11.52 -7.47
N ALA A 26 -19.65 -11.09 -6.94
CA ALA A 26 -19.74 -9.86 -6.17
C ALA A 26 -18.99 -9.98 -4.84
N GLU A 27 -18.94 -11.16 -4.25
CA GLU A 27 -18.16 -11.45 -3.05
C GLU A 27 -16.66 -11.39 -3.31
N VAL A 28 -16.19 -11.96 -4.42
CA VAL A 28 -14.79 -11.85 -4.86
C VAL A 28 -14.39 -10.38 -5.03
N VAL A 29 -15.23 -9.58 -5.68
CA VAL A 29 -14.97 -8.15 -5.92
C VAL A 29 -14.97 -7.37 -4.60
N ARG A 30 -15.93 -7.62 -3.69
CA ARG A 30 -15.95 -6.97 -2.37
C ARG A 30 -14.68 -7.26 -1.58
N GLU A 31 -14.21 -8.51 -1.58
CA GLU A 31 -13.00 -8.86 -0.86
C GLU A 31 -11.75 -8.23 -1.49
N ALA A 32 -11.67 -8.21 -2.82
CA ALA A 32 -10.59 -7.52 -3.53
C ALA A 32 -10.54 -6.02 -3.18
N LEU A 33 -11.70 -5.35 -3.13
CA LEU A 33 -11.78 -3.94 -2.74
C LEU A 33 -11.39 -3.70 -1.28
N ARG A 34 -11.75 -4.59 -0.35
CA ARG A 34 -11.28 -4.50 1.05
C ARG A 34 -9.77 -4.70 1.17
N MET A 35 -9.18 -5.57 0.34
CA MET A 35 -7.73 -5.73 0.28
C MET A 35 -7.06 -4.48 -0.26
N LEU A 36 -7.63 -3.89 -1.30
CA LEU A 36 -7.14 -2.65 -1.91
C LEU A 36 -7.22 -1.47 -0.92
N GLU A 37 -8.34 -1.32 -0.22
CA GLU A 37 -8.51 -0.31 0.84
C GLU A 37 -7.46 -0.48 1.94
N ARG A 38 -7.21 -1.71 2.39
CA ARG A 38 -6.16 -1.99 3.38
C ARG A 38 -4.76 -1.67 2.88
N GLN A 39 -4.46 -1.88 1.60
CA GLN A 39 -3.17 -1.50 1.02
C GLN A 39 -2.98 0.01 1.03
N TYR A 40 -4.00 0.77 0.61
CA TYR A 40 -3.94 2.23 0.63
C TYR A 40 -3.98 2.82 2.04
N ALA A 41 -4.59 2.13 3.01
CA ALA A 41 -4.59 2.58 4.41
C ALA A 41 -3.19 2.56 5.05
N VAL A 42 -2.21 1.84 4.47
CA VAL A 42 -0.83 1.78 4.97
C VAL A 42 0.05 2.89 4.40
N GLU A 43 -0.37 3.58 3.33
CA GLU A 43 0.29 4.82 2.88
C GLU A 43 -0.04 5.93 3.88
N SER A 44 0.77 6.04 4.94
CA SER A 44 0.68 7.15 5.87
C SER A 44 1.13 8.42 5.15
N PRO A 45 0.23 9.42 4.96
CA PRO A 45 0.62 10.68 4.33
C PRO A 45 1.72 11.40 5.11
N LEU A 46 1.81 11.15 6.43
CA LEU A 46 2.90 11.65 7.28
C LEU A 46 4.24 10.99 6.95
N LEU A 47 4.25 9.68 6.72
CA LEU A 47 5.46 8.97 6.30
C LEU A 47 5.90 9.42 4.90
N GLU A 48 4.96 9.53 3.96
CA GLU A 48 5.25 10.02 2.61
C GLU A 48 5.85 11.44 2.66
N ALA A 49 5.24 12.34 3.45
CA ALA A 49 5.75 13.69 3.63
C ALA A 49 7.17 13.71 4.23
N ALA A 50 7.44 12.89 5.24
CA ALA A 50 8.76 12.79 5.87
C ALA A 50 9.83 12.23 4.90
N LEU A 51 9.47 11.24 4.08
CA LEU A 51 10.35 10.72 3.04
C LEU A 51 10.64 11.77 1.96
N LEU A 52 9.62 12.52 1.53
CA LEU A 52 9.78 13.59 0.55
C LEU A 52 10.62 14.76 1.08
N GLU A 53 10.52 15.09 2.37
CA GLU A 53 11.40 16.06 3.02
C GLU A 53 12.87 15.62 2.91
N GLY A 54 13.18 14.39 3.34
CA GLY A 54 14.55 13.86 3.28
C GLY A 54 15.10 13.73 1.85
N VAL A 55 14.26 13.46 0.85
CA VAL A 55 14.67 13.43 -0.57
C VAL A 55 14.98 14.83 -1.11
N ARG A 56 14.29 15.85 -0.61
CA ARG A 56 14.49 17.26 -1.03
C ARG A 56 15.67 17.93 -0.32
N ASP A 57 16.08 17.41 0.83
CA ASP A 57 17.18 17.95 1.60
C ASP A 57 18.54 17.66 0.95
N GLU A 58 19.57 18.40 1.36
CA GLU A 58 20.92 18.23 0.83
C GLU A 58 21.48 16.85 1.19
N HIS A 59 22.04 16.16 0.21
CA HIS A 59 22.67 14.86 0.45
C HIS A 59 23.93 15.03 1.30
N VAL A 60 23.92 14.46 2.51
CA VAL A 60 25.07 14.45 3.41
C VAL A 60 25.77 13.09 3.36
N PRO A 61 27.11 13.03 3.21
CA PRO A 61 27.87 11.78 3.24
C PRO A 61 27.65 10.99 4.54
N TYR A 62 27.38 9.70 4.39
CA TYR A 62 27.20 8.79 5.51
C TYR A 62 28.52 8.55 6.25
N ASN A 63 28.54 8.79 7.57
CA ASN A 63 29.69 8.55 8.44
C ASN A 63 29.24 7.95 9.79
N ALA A 64 30.21 7.61 10.64
CA ALA A 64 29.96 6.92 11.90
C ALA A 64 28.96 7.64 12.84
N GLY A 65 28.86 8.97 12.78
CA GLY A 65 27.94 9.76 13.60
C GLY A 65 26.58 10.06 12.95
N THR A 66 26.35 9.64 11.70
CA THR A 66 25.13 9.99 10.97
C THR A 66 23.87 9.48 11.67
N LEU A 67 23.87 8.22 12.14
CA LEU A 67 22.71 7.64 12.83
C LEU A 67 22.48 8.22 14.23
N ASP A 68 23.54 8.64 14.93
CA ASP A 68 23.40 9.26 16.25
C ASP A 68 22.73 10.64 16.14
N ARG A 69 23.06 11.39 15.08
CA ARG A 69 22.40 12.67 14.77
C ARG A 69 20.92 12.48 14.40
N VAL A 70 20.59 11.46 13.61
CA VAL A 70 19.20 11.12 13.25
C VAL A 70 18.38 10.77 14.49
N ARG A 71 18.95 9.97 15.42
CA ARG A 71 18.27 9.63 16.68
C ARG A 71 18.02 10.86 17.56
N GLN A 72 19.03 11.74 17.70
CA GLN A 72 18.87 12.99 18.46
C GLN A 72 17.78 13.90 17.90
N LEU A 73 17.63 13.96 16.57
CA LEU A 73 16.58 14.76 15.93
C LEU A 73 15.19 14.11 16.11
N ALA A 74 15.11 12.78 16.06
CA ALA A 74 13.86 12.05 16.24
C ALA A 74 13.30 12.13 17.68
N ASP A 75 14.15 12.25 18.70
CA ASP A 75 13.74 12.40 20.11
C ASP A 75 13.15 13.78 20.44
N VAL A 76 13.20 14.75 19.51
CA VAL A 76 12.75 16.14 19.70
C VAL A 76 11.39 16.41 19.02
N LEU A 77 10.86 15.47 18.24
CA LEU A 77 9.54 15.51 17.59
C LEU A 77 8.46 14.83 18.44
#